data_AF-A0A160HUU4-F1
#
_entry.id   AF-A0A160HUU4-F1
#
_cell.length_a   1.000
_cell.length_b   1.000
_cell.length_c   1.000
_cell.angle_alpha   90.00
_cell.angle_beta   90.00
_cell.angle_gamma   90.00
#
_symmetry.space_group_name_H-M   'P 1'
#
loop_
_entity.id
_entity.type
_entity.pdbx_description
1 polymer ?
#
loop_
_entity_poly.entity_id
_entity_poly.type
_entity_poly.pdbx_seq_one_letter_code
_entity_poly.pdbx_strand_id
1 'polypeptide(L)'
;MIAFELGMAHNDYRLGYTTPQESLAGDHTLEARGLYIRISPERFGEPGVAWRNPHWKPPGATMRKAPITVLQDIPALAKRIASELKLPAPAQAGLI
;
A
#
# COMPACT_ATOMS: atom_id res chain seq x y z
N MET A 1 4.45 -7.78 5.71
CA MET A 1 5.64 -6.91 5.85
C MET A 1 5.26 -5.43 5.79
N ILE A 2 4.67 -4.90 4.71
CA ILE A 2 4.30 -3.47 4.65
C ILE A 2 3.26 -3.04 5.71
N ALA A 3 2.28 -3.88 6.05
CA ALA A 3 1.32 -3.59 7.13
C ALA A 3 2.01 -3.47 8.50
N PHE A 4 2.99 -4.32 8.76
CA PHE A 4 3.80 -4.30 9.97
C PHE A 4 4.67 -3.03 10.03
N GLU A 5 5.33 -2.70 8.92
CA GLU A 5 6.07 -1.44 8.74
C GLU A 5 5.17 -0.20 8.77
N LEU A 6 3.84 -0.33 8.78
CA LEU A 6 2.88 0.76 8.96
C LEU A 6 2.26 0.75 10.37
N GLY A 7 2.77 -0.09 11.28
CA GLY A 7 2.28 -0.22 12.64
C GLY A 7 0.87 -0.81 12.75
N MET A 8 0.41 -1.54 11.73
CA MET A 8 -0.94 -2.12 11.71
C MET A 8 -0.95 -3.50 12.33
N ALA A 9 -1.83 -3.71 13.30
CA ALA A 9 -2.10 -5.04 13.82
C ALA A 9 -2.85 -5.89 12.77
N HIS A 10 -2.72 -7.21 12.85
CA HIS A 10 -3.34 -8.13 11.88
C HIS A 10 -4.87 -7.98 11.80
N ASN A 11 -5.51 -7.54 12.88
CA ASN A 11 -6.96 -7.33 12.92
C ASN A 11 -7.41 -5.97 12.31
N ASP A 12 -6.47 -5.06 12.02
CA ASP A 12 -6.77 -3.71 11.52
C ASP A 12 -6.64 -3.59 10.00
N TYR A 13 -6.15 -4.63 9.32
CA TYR A 13 -6.03 -4.65 7.86
C TYR A 13 -6.66 -5.90 7.24
N ARG A 14 -7.14 -5.75 6.01
CA ARG A 14 -7.67 -6.80 5.16
C ARG A 14 -6.79 -6.92 3.92
N LEU A 15 -6.37 -8.13 3.62
CA LEU A 15 -5.69 -8.46 2.38
C LEU A 15 -6.70 -8.99 1.36
N GLY A 16 -6.62 -8.49 0.13
CA GLY A 16 -7.38 -8.99 -1.00
C GLY A 16 -6.45 -9.41 -2.13
N TYR A 17 -6.91 -10.37 -2.91
CA TYR A 17 -6.29 -10.73 -4.18
C TYR A 17 -7.37 -10.75 -5.25
N THR A 18 -7.16 -9.99 -6.31
CA THR A 18 -8.10 -9.89 -7.43
C THR A 18 -7.34 -10.15 -8.71
N THR A 19 -7.66 -11.23 -9.43
CA THR A 19 -7.10 -11.46 -10.77
C THR A 19 -8.16 -11.27 -11.83
N PRO A 20 -7.92 -10.47 -12.89
CA PRO A 20 -8.83 -10.36 -14.01
C PRO A 20 -8.77 -11.58 -14.96
N GLN A 21 -7.71 -12.41 -14.88
CA GLN A 21 -7.49 -13.60 -15.72
C GLN A 21 -6.60 -14.61 -14.97
N GLU A 22 -6.97 -15.89 -14.93
CA GLU A 22 -6.18 -16.94 -14.24
C GLU A 22 -4.75 -17.08 -14.76
N SER A 23 -4.49 -16.70 -16.02
CA SER A 23 -3.17 -16.77 -16.65
C SER A 23 -2.25 -15.58 -16.35
N LEU A 24 -2.73 -14.56 -15.63
CA LEU A 24 -1.93 -13.36 -15.31
C LEU A 24 -1.86 -13.16 -13.79
N ALA A 25 -0.71 -12.69 -13.30
CA ALA A 25 -0.53 -12.33 -11.90
C ALA A 25 -1.53 -11.24 -11.50
N GLY A 26 -2.36 -11.49 -10.49
CA GLY A 26 -3.41 -10.57 -10.06
C GLY A 26 -2.91 -9.38 -9.23
N ASP A 27 -3.84 -8.52 -8.85
CA ASP A 27 -3.63 -7.39 -7.97
C ASP A 27 -3.74 -7.82 -6.51
N HIS A 28 -2.71 -7.53 -5.72
CA HIS A 28 -2.76 -7.63 -4.27
C HIS A 28 -3.24 -6.30 -3.69
N THR A 29 -4.24 -6.34 -2.83
CA THR A 29 -4.76 -5.16 -2.15
C THR A 29 -4.59 -5.29 -0.64
N LEU A 30 -4.27 -4.17 0.00
CA LEU A 30 -4.24 -4.04 1.44
C LEU A 30 -5.10 -2.85 1.81
N GLU A 31 -6.14 -3.13 2.61
CA GLU A 31 -7.09 -2.13 3.08
C GLU A 31 -7.05 -2.08 4.60
N ALA A 32 -6.83 -0.90 5.17
CA ALA A 32 -6.88 -0.65 6.60
C ALA A 32 -7.56 0.70 6.84
N ARG A 33 -8.02 1.00 8.06
CA ARG A 33 -8.75 2.24 8.40
C ARG A 33 -8.13 3.52 7.79
N GLY A 34 -8.65 3.98 6.63
CA GLY A 34 -8.10 5.14 5.91
C GLY A 34 -6.85 4.89 5.05
N LEU A 35 -6.53 3.64 4.74
CA LEU A 35 -5.46 3.25 3.83
C LEU A 35 -5.98 2.23 2.83
N TYR A 36 -5.73 2.49 1.56
CA TYR A 36 -5.87 1.54 0.48
C TYR A 36 -4.51 1.47 -0.23
N ILE A 37 -3.90 0.29 -0.31
CA ILE A 37 -2.70 0.01 -1.11
C ILE A 37 -3.08 -1.07 -2.13
N ARG A 38 -2.65 -0.88 -3.38
CA ARG A 38 -2.72 -1.87 -4.44
C ARG A 38 -1.32 -2.13 -4.97
N ILE A 39 -0.93 -3.38 -5.02
CA ILE A 39 0.28 -3.86 -5.69
C ILE A 39 -0.19 -4.66 -6.90
N SER A 40 0.19 -4.17 -8.07
CA SER A 40 -0.11 -4.76 -9.36
C SER A 40 1.20 -5.13 -10.02
N PRO A 41 1.29 -6.27 -10.72
CA PRO A 41 2.37 -6.41 -11.69
C PRO A 41 2.28 -5.26 -12.68
N GLU A 42 3.41 -4.64 -13.00
CA GLU A 42 3.47 -3.50 -13.92
C GLU A 42 2.89 -3.92 -15.28
N ARG A 43 1.78 -3.30 -15.68
CA ARG A 43 1.06 -3.61 -16.93
C ARG A 43 0.88 -2.33 -17.73
N PHE A 44 1.21 -2.35 -19.02
CA PHE A 44 0.90 -1.26 -19.96
C PHE A 44 1.35 0.15 -19.50
N GLY A 45 2.52 0.25 -18.85
CA GLY A 45 3.05 1.53 -18.36
C GLY A 45 2.36 2.06 -17.09
N GLU A 46 1.44 1.29 -16.50
CA GLU A 46 0.90 1.62 -15.18
C GLU A 46 1.85 1.17 -14.07
N PRO A 47 2.24 2.08 -13.15
CA PRO A 47 3.13 1.78 -12.04
C PRO A 47 2.57 0.67 -11.14
N GLY A 48 3.44 -0.28 -10.76
CA GLY A 48 3.07 -1.49 -10.05
C GLY A 48 2.66 -1.32 -8.58
N VAL A 49 2.75 -0.12 -7.99
CA VAL A 49 2.27 0.15 -6.64
C VAL A 49 1.44 1.42 -6.62
N ALA A 50 0.30 1.39 -5.94
CA ALA A 50 -0.59 2.53 -5.78
C ALA A 50 -1.16 2.59 -4.36
N TRP A 51 -1.37 3.79 -3.83
CA TRP A 51 -2.00 3.98 -2.51
C TRP A 51 -2.81 5.26 -2.41
N ARG A 52 -3.78 5.28 -1.50
CA ARG A 52 -4.59 6.45 -1.14
C ARG A 52 -5.23 6.31 0.24
N ASN A 53 -5.84 7.40 0.71
CA ASN A 53 -6.84 7.34 1.78
C ASN A 53 -8.26 7.37 1.18
N PRO A 54 -9.05 6.28 1.26
CA PRO A 54 -10.38 6.22 0.65
C PRO A 54 -11.42 7.13 1.33
N HIS A 55 -11.16 7.60 2.56
CA HIS A 55 -12.10 8.44 3.31
C HIS A 55 -11.87 9.94 3.11
N TRP A 56 -10.79 10.34 2.45
CA TRP A 56 -10.47 11.75 2.24
C TRP A 56 -11.23 12.33 1.04
N LYS A 57 -11.48 13.64 1.05
CA LYS A 57 -11.95 14.37 -0.14
C LYS A 57 -10.76 14.70 -1.05
N PRO A 58 -10.95 14.83 -2.37
CA PRO A 58 -9.88 15.30 -3.27
C PRO A 58 -9.30 16.65 -2.79
N PRO A 59 -7.99 16.87 -2.91
CA PRO A 59 -6.98 16.02 -3.57
C PRO A 59 -6.43 14.88 -2.69
N GLY A 60 -6.89 14.74 -1.44
CA GLY A 60 -6.43 13.71 -0.51
C GLY A 60 -6.84 12.27 -0.87
N ALA A 61 -7.94 12.11 -1.62
CA ALA A 61 -8.40 10.81 -2.15
C ALA A 61 -7.68 10.37 -3.44
N THR A 62 -6.82 11.22 -4.01
CA THR A 62 -6.14 10.94 -5.27
C THR A 62 -5.21 9.74 -5.11
N MET A 63 -5.29 8.81 -6.06
CA MET A 63 -4.43 7.64 -6.08
C MET A 63 -2.99 8.05 -6.38
N ARG A 64 -2.11 7.87 -5.39
CA ARG A 64 -0.66 8.01 -5.58
C ARG A 64 -0.13 6.71 -6.15
N LYS A 65 0.92 6.82 -6.97
CA LYS A 65 1.49 5.67 -7.66
C LYS A 65 3.01 5.70 -7.64
N ALA A 66 3.65 4.53 -7.67
CA ALA A 66 5.08 4.34 -7.77
C ALA A 66 5.44 3.04 -8.51
N PRO A 67 6.61 2.97 -9.17
CA PRO A 67 7.06 1.77 -9.85
C PRO A 67 7.23 0.61 -8.87
N ILE A 68 7.14 -0.64 -9.35
CA ILE A 68 7.22 -1.83 -8.51
C ILE A 68 8.56 -1.98 -7.78
N THR A 69 9.61 -1.31 -8.28
CA THR A 69 10.95 -1.28 -7.68
C THR A 69 10.98 -0.72 -6.26
N VAL A 70 9.99 0.08 -5.85
CA VAL A 70 9.88 0.58 -4.47
C VAL A 70 9.63 -0.54 -3.45
N LEU A 71 9.21 -1.72 -3.90
CA LEU A 71 9.07 -2.90 -3.03
C LEU A 71 10.43 -3.48 -2.58
N GLN A 72 11.54 -3.07 -3.21
CA GLN A 72 12.89 -3.46 -2.76
C GLN A 72 13.23 -2.87 -1.39
N ASP A 73 12.64 -1.72 -1.04
CA ASP A 73 12.83 -1.04 0.26
C ASP A 73 11.47 -0.74 0.90
N ILE A 74 10.87 -1.80 1.46
CA ILE A 74 9.56 -1.73 2.12
C ILE A 74 9.54 -0.69 3.27
N PRO A 75 10.58 -0.56 4.12
CA PRO A 75 10.61 0.48 5.16
C PRO A 75 10.56 1.90 4.60
N ALA A 76 11.32 2.22 3.55
CA ALA A 76 11.28 3.54 2.92
C ALA A 76 9.92 3.82 2.27
N LEU A 77 9.33 2.82 1.60
CA LEU A 77 7.99 2.91 1.05
C LEU A 77 6.93 3.17 2.13
N ALA A 78 6.99 2.44 3.25
CA ALA A 78 6.06 2.62 4.36
C ALA A 78 6.15 4.03 4.96
N LYS A 79 7.36 4.55 5.19
CA LYS A 79 7.59 5.94 5.65
C LYS A 79 7.02 6.97 4.68
N ARG A 80 7.19 6.74 3.38
CA ARG A 80 6.62 7.61 2.33
C ARG A 80 5.09 7.61 2.37
N ILE A 81 4.46 6.42 2.40
CA ILE A 81 3.00 6.27 2.47
C ILE A 81 2.46 6.95 3.73
N ALA A 82 3.08 6.70 4.89
CA ALA A 82 2.67 7.30 6.16
C ALA A 82 2.76 8.83 6.12
N SER A 83 3.85 9.38 5.59
CA SER A 83 4.04 10.83 5.46
C SER A 83 3.00 11.47 4.53
N GLU A 84 2.73 10.85 3.38
CA GLU A 84 1.80 11.38 2.38
C GLU A 84 0.33 11.28 2.80
N LEU A 85 -0.02 10.22 3.53
CA LEU A 85 -1.38 9.98 4.03
C LEU A 85 -1.58 10.48 5.46
N LYS A 86 -0.59 11.19 6.02
CA LYS A 86 -0.58 11.68 7.42
C LYS A 86 -1.02 10.61 8.41
N LEU A 87 -0.64 9.37 8.15
CA LEU A 87 -0.87 8.28 9.08
C LEU A 87 0.03 8.49 10.29
N PRO A 88 -0.38 8.02 11.48
CA PRO A 88 0.54 7.95 12.60
C PRO A 88 1.82 7.26 12.13
N ALA A 89 2.96 7.85 12.48
CA ALA A 89 4.26 7.34 12.06
C ALA A 89 4.31 5.84 12.38
N PRO A 90 4.82 5.02 11.45
CA PRO A 90 4.87 3.60 11.67
C PRO A 90 5.60 3.34 12.98
N ALA A 91 4.96 2.58 13.87
CA ALA A 91 5.60 2.14 15.10
C ALA A 91 6.88 1.42 14.66
N GLN A 92 8.01 2.09 14.83
CA GLN A 92 9.32 1.58 14.46
C GLN A 92 9.44 0.25 15.16
N ALA A 93 9.38 -0.83 14.38
CA ALA A 93 9.41 -2.17 14.89
C ALA A 93 10.67 -2.28 15.75
N GLY A 94 10.46 -2.37 17.06
CA GLY A 94 11.54 -2.67 17.98
C GLY A 94 12.14 -3.97 17.50
N LEU A 95 13.43 -3.93 17.17
CA LEU A 95 14.26 -5.12 17.04
C LEU A 95 14.09 -5.94 18.32
N ILE A 96 13.37 -7.05 18.23
CA ILE A 96 13.40 -8.16 19.18
C ILE A 96 13.77 -9.42 18.41
#